data_AF-A0A942K7P3-F1
#
_entry.id   AF-A0A942K7P3-F1
#
_cell.length_a   1.000
_cell.length_b   1.000
_cell.length_c   1.000
_cell.angle_alpha   90.00
_cell.angle_beta   90.00
_cell.angle_gamma   90.00
#
_symmetry.space_group_name_H-M   'P 1'
#
loop_
_entity.id
_entity.type
_entity.pdbx_description
1 polymer ?
#
loop_
_entity_poly.entity_id
_entity_poly.type
_entity_poly.pdbx_seq_one_letter_code
_entity_poly.pdbx_strand_id
1 'polypeptide(L)'
;MDKALLRHKTSLHPLYKNGEAEIVQVCNDDSKTQKRLINQWLNFSTWSITKDSDQIETIRSVTREHIIRYGQYLKSEFDNGRFASTSSATSYLSGLNTVMKLIQSDWEKVSAVKECGLDPLSHIPNKKPELDKNGLPDIESLAGYLLELQSALGVVIQEALSLDLKEALIEGRSAGFVTITNFQNGARRKVPCRSSAIKAIGKGIAARRLQKLLPKKWEFDDFLSAHNKLTARKGYSTNTARGIYIRERYQEITGIEPPIISGLVLTDHLQRLAQHSNKTLSEAKGMDKNTRYAIAKEIGVLGIEFLKDYLDKKP
;
A
#
# COMPACT_ATOMS: atom_id res chain seq x y z
N MET A 1 19.25 10.11 9.66
CA MET A 1 19.64 8.79 10.20
C MET A 1 19.77 7.80 9.05
N ASP A 2 20.88 7.08 8.97
CA ASP A 2 21.15 6.13 7.86
C ASP A 2 20.14 4.96 7.88
N LYS A 3 19.64 4.55 6.71
CA LYS A 3 18.47 3.66 6.54
C LYS A 3 18.84 2.18 6.66
N ALA A 4 20.06 1.83 6.31
CA ALA A 4 20.63 0.53 6.66
C ALA A 4 20.68 0.38 8.18
N LEU A 5 21.05 1.46 8.87
CA LEU A 5 21.07 1.52 10.33
C LEU A 5 19.66 1.42 10.93
N LEU A 6 18.64 2.06 10.35
CA LEU A 6 17.26 1.95 10.86
C LEU A 6 16.69 0.54 10.68
N ARG A 7 16.83 -0.07 9.49
CA ARG A 7 16.38 -1.47 9.28
C ARG A 7 17.14 -2.45 10.16
N HIS A 8 18.45 -2.25 10.29
CA HIS A 8 19.28 -3.06 11.17
C HIS A 8 18.83 -2.92 12.64
N LYS A 9 18.62 -1.69 13.11
CA LYS A 9 18.09 -1.41 14.46
C LYS A 9 16.71 -2.03 14.69
N THR A 10 15.78 -1.93 13.73
CA THR A 10 14.46 -2.57 13.83
C THR A 10 14.59 -4.09 13.91
N SER A 11 15.42 -4.71 13.06
CA SER A 11 15.61 -6.17 13.06
C SER A 11 16.32 -6.71 14.31
N LEU A 12 17.13 -5.87 14.97
CA LEU A 12 17.81 -6.20 16.22
C LEU A 12 16.96 -5.89 17.45
N HIS A 13 15.86 -5.15 17.29
CA HIS A 13 15.01 -4.77 18.40
C HIS A 13 14.39 -6.01 19.06
N PRO A 14 14.37 -6.12 20.41
CA PRO A 14 13.86 -7.30 21.09
C PRO A 14 12.43 -7.68 20.69
N LEU A 15 11.53 -6.70 20.56
CA LEU A 15 10.15 -6.91 20.07
C LEU A 15 10.07 -7.59 18.70
N TYR A 16 11.02 -7.28 17.81
CA TYR A 16 11.08 -7.86 16.48
C TYR A 16 11.68 -9.26 16.54
N LYS A 17 12.90 -9.38 17.05
CA LYS A 17 13.70 -10.62 17.04
C LYS A 17 13.09 -11.70 17.94
N ASN A 18 12.78 -11.36 19.19
CA ASN A 18 12.31 -12.34 20.16
C ASN A 18 10.83 -12.68 19.93
N GLY A 19 10.04 -11.71 19.46
CA GLY A 19 8.63 -11.95 19.14
C GLY A 19 8.44 -12.97 18.01
N GLU A 20 9.32 -12.96 16.99
CA GLU A 20 9.31 -14.02 15.96
C GLU A 20 9.55 -15.40 16.57
N ALA A 21 10.60 -15.55 17.38
CA ALA A 21 10.94 -16.82 18.02
C ALA A 21 9.82 -17.33 18.93
N GLU A 22 9.18 -16.42 19.68
CA GLU A 22 8.09 -16.76 20.59
C GLU A 22 6.83 -17.21 19.84
N ILE A 23 6.49 -16.54 18.73
CA ILE A 23 5.38 -16.98 17.85
C ILE A 23 5.66 -18.37 17.28
N VAL A 24 6.89 -18.65 16.84
CA VAL A 24 7.27 -19.98 16.34
C VAL A 24 7.10 -21.05 17.42
N GLN A 25 7.41 -20.73 18.67
CA GLN A 25 7.30 -21.65 19.80
C GLN A 25 5.83 -21.95 20.18
N VAL A 26 4.96 -20.95 20.16
CA VAL A 26 3.56 -21.11 20.63
C VAL A 26 2.57 -21.47 19.51
N CYS A 27 2.92 -21.23 18.25
CA CYS A 27 2.04 -21.47 17.12
C CYS A 27 2.26 -22.88 16.54
N ASN A 28 1.31 -23.78 16.83
CA ASN A 28 1.29 -25.16 16.32
C ASN A 28 0.56 -25.30 14.96
N ASP A 29 0.14 -24.19 14.34
CA ASP A 29 -0.56 -24.20 13.06
C ASP A 29 0.37 -24.58 11.89
N ASP A 30 -0.22 -24.81 10.72
CA ASP A 30 0.53 -25.08 9.50
C ASP A 30 1.54 -23.96 9.15
N SER A 31 2.61 -24.33 8.45
CA SER A 31 3.72 -23.41 8.11
C SER A 31 3.27 -22.12 7.40
N LYS A 32 2.18 -22.17 6.62
CA LYS A 32 1.67 -20.98 5.92
C LYS A 32 0.97 -20.03 6.88
N THR A 33 0.17 -20.55 7.81
CA THR A 33 -0.48 -19.75 8.85
C THR A 33 0.54 -19.13 9.79
N GLN A 34 1.52 -19.91 10.25
CA GLN A 34 2.60 -19.41 11.09
C GLN A 34 3.37 -18.26 10.42
N LYS A 35 3.80 -18.44 9.15
CA LYS A 35 4.47 -17.38 8.37
C LYS A 35 3.64 -16.11 8.23
N ARG A 36 2.33 -16.25 8.04
CA ARG A 36 1.41 -15.11 7.96
C ARG A 36 1.37 -14.33 9.28
N LEU A 37 1.24 -15.03 10.42
CA LEU A 37 1.22 -14.41 11.73
C LEU A 37 2.55 -13.69 12.04
N ILE A 38 3.68 -14.33 11.73
CA ILE A 38 5.00 -13.71 11.85
C ILE A 38 5.06 -12.42 11.01
N ASN A 39 4.70 -12.47 9.72
CA ASN A 39 4.72 -11.27 8.89
C ASN A 39 3.82 -10.14 9.44
N GLN A 40 2.65 -10.48 9.98
CA GLN A 40 1.74 -9.50 10.58
C GLN A 40 2.34 -8.89 11.85
N TRP A 41 2.98 -9.71 12.69
CA TRP A 41 3.73 -9.29 13.86
C TRP A 41 4.89 -8.35 13.52
N LEU A 42 5.74 -8.72 12.55
CA LEU A 42 6.91 -7.92 12.18
C LEU A 42 6.53 -6.53 11.63
N ASN A 43 5.37 -6.42 10.96
CA ASN A 43 4.82 -5.13 10.53
C ASN A 43 4.38 -4.28 11.74
N PHE A 44 3.73 -4.87 12.73
CA PHE A 44 3.41 -4.21 13.99
C PHE A 44 4.66 -3.74 14.73
N SER A 45 5.67 -4.61 14.89
CA SER A 45 6.93 -4.24 15.56
C SER A 45 7.62 -3.09 14.85
N THR A 46 7.67 -3.12 13.51
CA THR A 46 8.25 -2.01 12.72
C THR A 46 7.51 -0.71 12.97
N TRP A 47 6.17 -0.72 13.01
CA TRP A 47 5.39 0.45 13.35
C TRP A 47 5.67 0.93 14.77
N SER A 48 5.58 0.05 15.77
CA SER A 48 5.79 0.40 17.18
C SER A 48 7.17 1.05 17.39
N ILE A 49 8.23 0.45 16.83
CA ILE A 49 9.61 0.96 16.97
C ILE A 49 9.83 2.31 16.29
N THR A 50 9.11 2.60 15.20
CA THR A 50 9.42 3.75 14.32
C THR A 50 8.39 4.87 14.34
N LYS A 51 7.20 4.62 14.87
CA LYS A 51 6.03 5.52 14.78
C LYS A 51 5.27 5.65 16.08
N ASP A 52 5.20 4.62 16.91
CA ASP A 52 4.56 4.73 18.21
C ASP A 52 5.54 5.36 19.22
N SER A 53 5.02 6.17 20.14
CA SER A 53 5.84 6.81 21.18
C SER A 53 6.18 5.85 22.32
N ASP A 54 5.36 4.81 22.50
CA ASP A 54 5.56 3.80 23.53
C ASP A 54 6.61 2.77 23.08
N GLN A 55 7.69 2.66 23.86
CA GLN A 55 8.77 1.72 23.61
C GLN A 55 8.40 0.33 24.16
N ILE A 56 7.74 -0.47 23.33
CA ILE A 56 7.41 -1.86 23.66
C ILE A 56 8.65 -2.72 23.42
N GLU A 57 9.23 -3.28 24.47
CA GLU A 57 10.43 -4.12 24.34
C GLU A 57 10.10 -5.58 24.09
N THR A 58 8.96 -6.09 24.59
CA THR A 58 8.64 -7.52 24.54
C THR A 58 7.22 -7.77 24.04
N ILE A 59 6.98 -8.93 23.43
CA ILE A 59 5.62 -9.34 23.01
C ILE A 59 4.66 -9.42 24.20
N ARG A 60 5.15 -9.77 25.38
CA ARG A 60 4.35 -9.88 26.61
C ARG A 60 3.94 -8.52 27.18
N SER A 61 4.66 -7.45 26.85
CA SER A 61 4.30 -6.08 27.24
C SER A 61 3.27 -5.42 26.32
N VAL A 62 2.84 -6.08 25.24
CA VAL A 62 1.78 -5.55 24.37
C VAL A 62 0.44 -5.58 25.10
N THR A 63 -0.24 -4.43 25.08
CA THR A 63 -1.58 -4.23 25.65
C THR A 63 -2.62 -4.00 24.54
N ARG A 64 -3.90 -4.03 24.90
CA ARG A 64 -5.00 -3.78 23.96
C ARG A 64 -4.88 -2.38 23.34
N GLU A 65 -4.49 -1.38 24.12
CA GLU A 65 -4.32 0.01 23.67
C GLU A 65 -3.28 0.11 22.55
N HIS A 66 -2.16 -0.62 22.64
CA HIS A 66 -1.15 -0.66 21.57
C HIS A 66 -1.74 -1.20 20.26
N ILE A 67 -2.58 -2.24 20.33
CA ILE A 67 -3.23 -2.84 19.17
C ILE A 67 -4.35 -1.95 18.61
N ILE A 68 -5.07 -1.21 19.47
CA ILE A 68 -6.05 -0.20 19.05
C ILE A 68 -5.35 0.92 18.28
N ARG A 69 -4.25 1.48 18.82
CA ARG A 69 -3.47 2.52 18.13
C ARG A 69 -2.92 2.03 16.80
N TYR A 70 -2.41 0.80 16.74
CA TYR A 70 -1.98 0.20 15.48
C TYR A 70 -3.14 0.04 14.49
N GLY A 71 -4.32 -0.37 14.96
CA GLY A 71 -5.52 -0.45 14.12
C GLY A 71 -5.95 0.91 13.54
N GLN A 72 -5.90 1.97 14.34
CA GLN A 72 -6.16 3.35 13.90
C GLN A 72 -5.11 3.83 12.90
N TYR A 73 -3.85 3.48 13.11
CA TYR A 73 -2.79 3.69 12.13
C TYR A 73 -3.07 2.97 10.81
N LEU A 74 -3.48 1.70 10.84
CA LEU A 74 -3.85 0.95 9.63
C LEU A 74 -5.03 1.59 8.89
N LYS A 75 -5.97 2.23 9.60
CA LYS A 75 -7.05 3.00 9.00
C LYS A 75 -6.53 4.25 8.27
N SER A 76 -5.64 5.02 8.90
CA SER A 76 -4.99 6.17 8.25
C SER A 76 -4.20 5.74 7.00
N GLU A 77 -3.52 4.60 7.05
CA GLU A 77 -2.81 4.01 5.92
C GLU A 77 -3.73 3.61 4.77
N PHE A 78 -4.92 3.08 5.07
CA PHE A 78 -5.95 2.82 4.07
C PHE A 78 -6.43 4.13 3.42
N ASP A 79 -6.68 5.16 4.23
CA ASP A 79 -7.12 6.47 3.76
C ASP A 79 -6.08 7.15 2.87
N ASN A 80 -4.79 6.94 3.15
CA ASN A 80 -3.65 7.48 2.40
C ASN A 80 -3.42 6.77 1.04
N GLY A 81 -4.16 5.70 0.74
CA GLY A 81 -4.01 4.97 -0.52
C GLY A 81 -3.11 3.74 -0.44
N ARG A 82 -2.77 3.23 0.76
CA ARG A 82 -1.87 2.07 0.89
C ARG A 82 -2.57 0.74 0.74
N PHE A 83 -3.77 0.62 1.28
CA PHE A 83 -4.54 -0.60 1.24
C PHE A 83 -5.71 -0.47 0.28
N ALA A 84 -5.82 -1.41 -0.65
CA ALA A 84 -6.94 -1.53 -1.57
C ALA A 84 -8.33 -1.61 -0.90
N SER A 85 -8.36 -2.20 0.30
CA SER A 85 -9.56 -2.48 1.07
C SER A 85 -9.24 -2.43 2.56
N THR A 86 -10.24 -2.17 3.38
CA THR A 86 -10.11 -2.31 4.83
C THR A 86 -10.00 -3.78 5.25
N SER A 87 -10.36 -4.74 4.41
CA SER A 87 -10.16 -6.18 4.67
C SER A 87 -8.67 -6.51 4.82
N SER A 88 -7.82 -5.95 3.96
CA SER A 88 -6.37 -6.09 4.08
C SER A 88 -5.86 -5.57 5.43
N ALA A 89 -6.27 -4.36 5.84
CA ALA A 89 -5.92 -3.79 7.14
C ALA A 89 -6.47 -4.62 8.32
N THR A 90 -7.73 -5.06 8.26
CA THR A 90 -8.37 -5.92 9.26
C THR A 90 -7.66 -7.26 9.40
N SER A 91 -7.09 -7.80 8.31
CA SER A 91 -6.31 -9.04 8.37
C SER A 91 -5.09 -8.91 9.28
N TYR A 92 -4.37 -7.77 9.22
CA TYR A 92 -3.24 -7.51 10.12
C TYR A 92 -3.69 -7.48 11.59
N LEU A 93 -4.77 -6.75 11.88
CA LEU A 93 -5.31 -6.67 13.23
C LEU A 93 -5.82 -8.02 13.74
N SER A 94 -6.44 -8.82 12.87
CA SER A 94 -6.86 -10.18 13.21
C SER A 94 -5.66 -11.07 13.53
N GLY A 95 -4.56 -10.93 12.77
CA GLY A 95 -3.31 -11.63 13.04
C GLY A 95 -2.75 -11.34 14.41
N LEU A 96 -2.71 -10.06 14.79
CA LEU A 96 -2.24 -9.65 16.12
C LEU A 96 -3.13 -10.17 17.23
N ASN A 97 -4.46 -10.12 17.07
CA ASN A 97 -5.36 -10.72 18.04
C ASN A 97 -5.12 -12.23 18.22
N THR A 98 -4.82 -12.96 17.14
CA THR A 98 -4.44 -14.37 17.22
C THR A 98 -3.12 -14.55 17.96
N VAL A 99 -2.08 -13.78 17.60
CA VAL A 99 -0.77 -13.82 18.28
C VAL A 99 -0.95 -13.55 19.77
N MET A 100 -1.65 -12.49 20.15
CA MET A 100 -1.84 -12.14 21.55
C MET A 100 -2.63 -13.21 22.31
N LYS A 101 -3.62 -13.85 21.69
CA LYS A 101 -4.35 -14.96 22.32
C LYS A 101 -3.48 -16.19 22.59
N LEU A 102 -2.46 -16.42 21.77
CA LEU A 102 -1.49 -17.50 21.98
C LEU A 102 -0.52 -17.19 23.13
N ILE A 103 -0.20 -15.90 23.35
CA ILE A 103 0.77 -15.45 24.37
C ILE A 103 0.11 -15.19 25.72
N GLN A 104 -1.09 -14.60 25.71
CA GLN A 104 -1.90 -14.20 26.86
C GLN A 104 -3.27 -14.88 26.75
N SER A 105 -3.51 -15.90 27.60
CA SER A 105 -4.72 -16.73 27.50
C SER A 105 -6.01 -15.97 27.79
N ASP A 106 -5.94 -14.91 28.59
CA ASP A 106 -7.03 -14.00 28.95
C ASP A 106 -7.22 -12.85 27.95
N TRP A 107 -6.48 -12.84 26.82
CA TRP A 107 -6.57 -11.77 25.84
C TRP A 107 -8.00 -11.53 25.35
N GLU A 108 -8.46 -10.29 25.51
CA GLU A 108 -9.70 -9.77 24.95
C GLU A 108 -9.45 -9.15 23.57
N LYS A 109 -10.13 -9.70 22.57
CA LYS A 109 -9.97 -9.31 21.17
C LYS A 109 -10.26 -7.82 20.96
N VAL A 110 -9.38 -7.13 20.26
CA VAL A 110 -9.61 -5.77 19.74
C VAL A 110 -10.44 -5.84 18.47
N SER A 111 -11.55 -5.10 18.46
CA SER A 111 -12.52 -4.99 17.38
C SER A 111 -12.05 -4.01 16.30
N ALA A 112 -11.84 -4.54 15.08
CA ALA A 112 -11.45 -3.74 13.92
C ALA A 112 -12.42 -2.58 13.64
N VAL A 113 -13.72 -2.84 13.76
CA VAL A 113 -14.75 -1.85 13.46
C VAL A 113 -14.95 -0.92 14.64
N LYS A 114 -15.31 -1.48 15.81
CA LYS A 114 -15.77 -0.67 16.96
C LYS A 114 -14.65 0.18 17.59
N GLU A 115 -13.42 -0.34 17.60
CA GLU A 115 -12.31 0.29 18.33
C GLU A 115 -11.29 0.94 17.39
N CYS A 116 -11.19 0.47 16.14
CA CYS A 116 -10.21 0.95 15.17
C CYS A 116 -10.81 1.69 13.96
N GLY A 117 -12.14 1.72 13.80
CA GLY A 117 -12.80 2.40 12.67
C GLY A 117 -12.54 1.78 11.29
N LEU A 118 -12.22 0.48 11.23
CA LEU A 118 -11.97 -0.26 9.99
C LEU A 118 -13.27 -0.90 9.45
N ASP A 119 -14.27 -0.08 9.13
CA ASP A 119 -15.50 -0.55 8.50
C ASP A 119 -15.22 -1.28 7.18
N PRO A 120 -15.93 -2.39 6.85
CA PRO A 120 -15.74 -3.11 5.60
C PRO A 120 -15.97 -2.22 4.37
N LEU A 121 -14.90 -1.95 3.62
CA LEU A 121 -14.92 -1.02 2.50
C LEU A 121 -13.84 -1.40 1.47
N SER A 122 -14.18 -1.32 0.18
CA SER A 122 -13.23 -1.42 -0.92
C SER A 122 -13.60 -0.44 -2.02
N HIS A 123 -12.67 0.42 -2.40
CA HIS A 123 -12.87 1.40 -3.48
C HIS A 123 -12.31 0.92 -4.83
N ILE A 124 -12.00 -0.38 -4.94
CA ILE A 124 -11.44 -0.94 -6.16
C ILE A 124 -12.57 -1.47 -7.04
N PRO A 125 -12.83 -0.84 -8.20
CA PRO A 125 -13.84 -1.33 -9.13
C PRO A 125 -13.37 -2.62 -9.83
N ASN A 126 -14.31 -3.51 -10.12
CA ASN A 126 -14.09 -4.76 -10.86
C ASN A 126 -14.06 -4.56 -12.39
N LYS A 127 -14.26 -3.34 -12.87
CA LYS A 127 -14.08 -2.94 -14.26
C LYS A 127 -12.96 -1.91 -14.34
N LYS A 128 -12.33 -1.77 -15.51
CA LYS A 128 -11.40 -0.67 -15.76
C LYS A 128 -12.19 0.62 -15.50
N PRO A 129 -11.76 1.47 -14.55
CA PRO A 129 -12.42 2.75 -14.38
C PRO A 129 -12.27 3.49 -15.71
N GLU A 130 -13.38 3.76 -16.38
CA GLU A 130 -13.42 4.69 -17.49
C GLU A 130 -13.12 6.06 -16.89
N LEU A 131 -11.87 6.50 -17.01
CA LEU A 131 -11.56 7.92 -16.86
C LEU A 131 -12.40 8.63 -17.94
N ASP A 132 -13.13 9.68 -17.58
CA ASP A 132 -13.87 10.43 -18.59
C ASP A 132 -12.90 10.99 -19.65
N LYS A 133 -13.41 11.50 -20.78
CA LYS A 133 -12.56 12.08 -21.84
C LYS A 133 -11.74 13.29 -21.37
N ASN A 134 -12.05 13.85 -20.20
CA ASN A 134 -11.39 14.98 -19.53
C ASN A 134 -10.42 14.54 -18.41
N GLY A 135 -10.35 13.24 -18.05
CA GLY A 135 -9.50 12.68 -17.00
C GLY A 135 -10.19 12.50 -15.64
N LEU A 136 -9.52 12.95 -14.57
CA LEU A 136 -10.08 12.95 -13.20
C LEU A 136 -11.01 14.16 -13.03
N PRO A 137 -12.11 14.06 -12.26
CA PRO A 137 -13.23 15.01 -12.25
C PRO A 137 -12.94 16.39 -11.64
N ASP A 138 -11.69 16.67 -11.27
CA ASP A 138 -11.29 17.94 -10.65
C ASP A 138 -9.80 18.24 -10.89
N ILE A 139 -9.36 18.10 -12.15
CA ILE A 139 -7.96 18.29 -12.55
C ILE A 139 -7.45 19.72 -12.31
N GLU A 140 -8.31 20.66 -11.93
CA GLU A 140 -7.95 22.03 -11.61
C GLU A 140 -7.80 22.29 -10.09
N SER A 141 -8.20 21.35 -9.24
CA SER A 141 -7.94 21.41 -7.80
C SER A 141 -6.74 20.55 -7.39
N LEU A 142 -6.13 20.90 -6.25
CA LEU A 142 -5.03 20.12 -5.68
C LEU A 142 -5.37 18.62 -5.53
N ALA A 143 -6.62 18.28 -5.26
CA ALA A 143 -7.05 16.89 -5.11
C ALA A 143 -6.94 16.11 -6.42
N GLY A 144 -7.37 16.67 -7.56
CA GLY A 144 -7.26 16.00 -8.85
C GLY A 144 -5.81 15.79 -9.26
N TYR A 145 -4.93 16.77 -9.05
CA TYR A 145 -3.51 16.63 -9.35
C TYR A 145 -2.82 15.55 -8.51
N LEU A 146 -3.17 15.43 -7.23
CA LEU A 146 -2.62 14.37 -6.38
C LEU A 146 -3.07 12.98 -6.86
N LEU A 147 -4.36 12.83 -7.21
CA LEU A 147 -4.86 11.57 -7.79
C LEU A 147 -4.19 11.24 -9.13
N GLU A 148 -3.92 12.24 -9.98
CA GLU A 148 -3.22 12.04 -11.26
C GLU A 148 -1.80 11.52 -11.01
N LEU A 149 -1.07 12.12 -10.07
CA LEU A 149 0.25 11.65 -9.64
C LEU A 149 0.20 10.22 -9.08
N GLN A 150 -0.80 9.87 -8.26
CA GLN A 150 -0.98 8.51 -7.76
C GLN A 150 -1.20 7.51 -8.90
N SER A 151 -2.07 7.84 -9.87
CA SER A 151 -2.34 6.96 -11.01
C SER A 151 -1.14 6.80 -11.94
N ALA A 152 -0.27 7.81 -12.04
CA ALA A 152 0.85 7.78 -12.96
C ALA A 152 2.13 7.17 -12.33
N LEU A 153 2.30 7.26 -11.01
CA LEU A 153 3.52 6.85 -10.29
C LEU A 153 3.30 5.76 -9.23
N GLY A 154 2.06 5.35 -8.94
CA GLY A 154 1.77 4.32 -7.94
C GLY A 154 2.12 4.73 -6.50
N VAL A 155 2.17 6.03 -6.24
CA VAL A 155 2.51 6.65 -4.95
C VAL A 155 1.28 6.76 -4.02
N VAL A 156 1.50 6.89 -2.71
CA VAL A 156 0.43 7.34 -1.78
C VAL A 156 0.27 8.87 -1.84
N ILE A 157 -0.83 9.39 -1.27
CA ILE A 157 -1.08 10.84 -1.24
C ILE A 157 0.06 11.60 -0.55
N GLN A 158 0.55 11.08 0.58
CA GLN A 158 1.64 11.75 1.31
C GLN A 158 2.94 11.84 0.52
N GLU A 159 3.26 10.81 -0.27
CA GLU A 159 4.40 10.78 -1.18
C GLU A 159 4.21 11.75 -2.34
N ALA A 160 3.01 11.77 -2.95
CA ALA A 160 2.67 12.73 -4.01
C ALA A 160 2.78 14.18 -3.52
N LEU A 161 2.33 14.45 -2.29
CA LEU A 161 2.42 15.77 -1.66
C LEU A 161 3.87 16.18 -1.40
N SER A 162 4.71 15.25 -0.96
CA SER A 162 6.10 15.51 -0.58
C SER A 162 7.10 15.43 -1.74
N LEU A 163 6.67 14.95 -2.92
CA LEU A 163 7.52 14.78 -4.08
C LEU A 163 8.04 16.13 -4.59
N ASP A 164 9.36 16.23 -4.78
CA ASP A 164 9.94 17.33 -5.54
C ASP A 164 9.63 17.13 -7.03
N LEU A 165 8.62 17.85 -7.51
CA LEU A 165 8.13 17.70 -8.88
C LEU A 165 9.12 18.21 -9.92
N LYS A 166 10.01 19.16 -9.59
CA LYS A 166 10.99 19.68 -10.53
C LYS A 166 12.09 18.65 -10.75
N GLU A 167 12.66 18.14 -9.66
CA GLU A 167 13.65 17.06 -9.70
C GLU A 167 13.06 15.80 -10.34
N ALA A 168 11.83 15.42 -9.99
CA ALA A 168 11.15 14.28 -10.60
C ALA A 168 10.97 14.44 -12.13
N LEU A 169 10.69 15.66 -12.61
CA LEU A 169 10.58 15.92 -14.05
C LEU A 169 11.93 15.81 -14.76
N ILE A 170 13.01 16.26 -14.12
CA ILE A 170 14.38 16.16 -14.64
C ILE A 170 14.79 14.68 -14.69
N GLU A 171 14.67 13.94 -13.59
CA GLU A 171 14.98 12.51 -13.53
C GLU A 171 14.15 11.73 -14.56
N GLY A 172 12.83 12.00 -14.62
CA GLY A 172 11.93 11.32 -15.54
C GLY A 172 12.32 11.48 -17.01
N ARG A 173 12.73 12.68 -17.42
CA ARG A 173 13.15 12.97 -18.81
C ARG A 173 14.53 12.43 -19.16
N SER A 174 15.46 12.49 -18.22
CA SER A 174 16.88 12.15 -18.46
C SER A 174 17.19 10.68 -18.24
N ALA A 175 16.57 10.06 -17.23
CA ALA A 175 16.89 8.71 -16.77
C ALA A 175 15.74 7.70 -16.99
N GLY A 176 14.54 8.17 -17.37
CA GLY A 176 13.37 7.30 -17.62
C GLY A 176 12.71 6.76 -16.34
N PHE A 177 13.10 7.24 -15.16
CA PHE A 177 12.48 6.90 -13.88
C PHE A 177 12.40 8.12 -12.95
N VAL A 178 11.52 8.04 -11.96
CA VAL A 178 11.45 8.99 -10.84
C VAL A 178 11.82 8.28 -9.56
N THR A 179 12.66 8.92 -8.75
CA THR A 179 13.00 8.41 -7.43
C THR A 179 11.98 8.86 -6.40
N ILE A 180 11.24 7.91 -5.84
CA ILE A 180 10.27 8.15 -4.77
C ILE A 180 10.88 7.76 -3.43
N THR A 181 10.75 8.63 -2.44
CA THR A 181 11.09 8.34 -1.05
C THR A 181 9.85 7.85 -0.33
N ASN A 182 9.87 6.62 0.19
CA ASN A 182 8.78 6.08 1.00
C ASN A 182 8.59 6.91 2.27
N PHE A 183 7.39 7.43 2.48
CA PHE A 183 7.12 8.36 3.58
C PHE A 183 7.28 7.73 4.98
N GLN A 184 7.17 6.41 5.10
CA GLN A 184 7.15 5.71 6.37
C GLN A 184 8.54 5.43 6.88
N ASN A 185 9.37 4.87 6.00
CA ASN A 185 10.69 4.36 6.35
C ASN A 185 11.83 5.08 5.60
N GLY A 186 11.50 6.06 4.75
CA GLY A 186 12.45 6.80 3.94
C GLY A 186 13.09 6.01 2.80
N ALA A 187 12.76 4.73 2.59
CA ALA A 187 13.40 3.93 1.54
C ALA A 187 13.18 4.56 0.15
N ARG A 188 14.25 4.72 -0.61
CA ARG A 188 14.16 5.24 -1.98
C ARG A 188 13.89 4.09 -2.94
N ARG A 189 12.96 4.31 -3.86
CA ARG A 189 12.63 3.37 -4.95
C ARG A 189 12.57 4.12 -6.27
N LYS A 190 12.92 3.43 -7.34
CA LYS A 190 12.79 3.95 -8.70
C LYS A 190 11.45 3.48 -9.27
N VAL A 191 10.67 4.42 -9.77
CA VAL A 191 9.40 4.18 -10.44
C VAL A 191 9.58 4.55 -11.92
N PRO A 192 9.28 3.67 -12.88
CA PRO A 192 9.35 4.01 -14.30
C PRO A 192 8.56 5.28 -14.62
N CYS A 193 9.18 6.22 -15.32
CA CYS A 193 8.55 7.49 -15.67
C CYS A 193 7.92 7.39 -17.07
N ARG A 194 6.69 6.87 -17.13
CA ARG A 194 5.93 6.78 -18.39
C ARG A 194 5.54 8.18 -18.90
N SER A 195 5.12 8.26 -20.16
CA SER A 195 4.60 9.52 -20.74
C SER A 195 3.44 10.13 -19.93
N SER A 196 2.60 9.29 -19.31
CA SER A 196 1.56 9.75 -18.39
C SER A 196 2.12 10.39 -17.12
N ALA A 197 3.22 9.85 -16.58
CA ALA A 197 3.91 10.41 -15.42
C ALA A 197 4.54 11.77 -15.72
N ILE A 198 5.20 11.94 -16.88
CA ILE A 198 5.74 13.23 -17.31
C ILE A 198 4.64 14.30 -17.38
N LYS A 199 3.48 13.96 -17.95
CA LYS A 199 2.32 14.85 -18.03
C LYS A 199 1.77 15.21 -16.64
N ALA A 200 1.57 14.20 -15.79
CA ALA A 200 1.06 14.37 -14.43
C ALA A 200 2.00 15.25 -13.57
N ILE A 201 3.31 15.03 -13.66
CA ILE A 201 4.31 15.85 -12.96
C ILE A 201 4.28 17.29 -13.45
N GLY A 202 4.26 17.52 -14.76
CA GLY A 202 4.18 18.86 -15.34
C GLY A 202 2.93 19.63 -14.88
N LYS A 203 1.77 18.98 -14.88
CA LYS A 203 0.52 19.51 -14.32
C LYS A 203 0.63 19.81 -12.82
N GLY A 204 1.22 18.89 -12.05
CA GLY A 204 1.46 19.05 -10.63
C GLY A 204 2.35 20.26 -10.28
N ILE A 205 3.34 20.59 -11.14
CA ILE A 205 4.17 21.79 -10.95
C ILE A 205 3.30 23.06 -11.03
N ALA A 206 2.43 23.14 -12.04
CA ALA A 206 1.49 24.26 -12.19
C ALA A 206 0.50 24.33 -11.01
N ALA A 207 0.08 23.16 -10.51
CA ALA A 207 -0.81 23.02 -9.36
C ALA A 207 -0.19 23.38 -8.02
N ARG A 208 1.15 23.35 -7.88
CA ARG A 208 1.85 23.53 -6.60
C ARG A 208 1.51 24.85 -5.91
N ARG A 209 1.11 25.87 -6.69
CA ARG A 209 0.59 27.14 -6.15
C ARG A 209 -0.65 26.97 -5.27
N LEU A 210 -1.49 25.96 -5.56
CA LEU A 210 -2.70 25.66 -4.80
C LEU A 210 -2.39 25.10 -3.41
N GLN A 211 -1.23 24.45 -3.21
CA GLN A 211 -0.81 24.02 -1.87
C GLN A 211 -0.57 25.20 -0.93
N LYS A 212 -0.14 26.34 -1.45
CA LYS A 212 0.06 27.56 -0.65
C LYS A 212 -1.27 28.16 -0.15
N LEU A 213 -2.40 27.75 -0.72
CA LEU A 213 -3.73 28.16 -0.31
C LEU A 213 -4.30 27.25 0.80
N LEU A 214 -3.64 26.13 1.10
CA LEU A 214 -4.03 25.31 2.25
C LEU A 214 -3.80 26.09 3.54
N PRO A 215 -4.72 26.02 4.51
CA PRO A 215 -4.52 26.66 5.80
C PRO A 215 -3.21 26.20 6.44
N LYS A 216 -2.40 27.13 6.94
CA LYS A 216 -1.10 26.82 7.58
C LYS A 216 -1.20 25.86 8.77
N LYS A 217 -2.40 25.72 9.35
CA LYS A 217 -2.68 24.89 10.54
C LYS A 217 -3.31 23.52 10.21
N TRP A 218 -3.27 23.07 8.96
CA TRP A 218 -3.75 21.73 8.66
C TRP A 218 -2.70 20.69 9.06
N GLU A 219 -3.08 19.84 10.00
CA GLU A 219 -2.41 18.56 10.19
C GLU A 219 -2.70 17.66 8.97
N PHE A 220 -1.79 16.73 8.68
CA PHE A 220 -1.92 15.88 7.50
C PHE A 220 -3.23 15.05 7.51
N ASP A 221 -3.68 14.60 8.68
CA ASP A 221 -4.90 13.81 8.81
C ASP A 221 -6.16 14.62 8.49
N ASP A 222 -6.20 15.90 8.86
CA ASP A 222 -7.31 16.80 8.51
C ASP A 222 -7.37 17.04 7.00
N PHE A 223 -6.20 17.26 6.38
CA PHE A 223 -6.07 17.37 4.93
C PHE A 223 -6.57 16.09 4.24
N LEU A 224 -6.11 14.93 4.70
CA LEU A 224 -6.43 13.64 4.10
C LEU A 224 -7.92 13.33 4.23
N SER A 225 -8.53 13.62 5.37
CA SER A 225 -9.97 13.49 5.59
C SER A 225 -10.78 14.39 4.65
N ALA A 226 -10.38 15.65 4.48
CA ALA A 226 -11.02 16.59 3.56
C ALA A 226 -10.85 16.14 2.09
N HIS A 227 -9.66 15.70 1.71
CA HIS A 227 -9.36 15.15 0.39
C HIS A 227 -10.23 13.92 0.09
N ASN A 228 -10.31 12.95 1.00
CA ASN A 228 -11.11 11.74 0.82
C ASN A 228 -12.62 12.04 0.74
N LYS A 229 -13.13 12.99 1.54
CA LYS A 229 -14.52 13.45 1.42
C LYS A 229 -14.81 14.08 0.06
N LEU A 230 -13.89 14.90 -0.45
CA LEU A 230 -14.05 15.56 -1.75
C LEU A 230 -14.05 14.54 -2.90
N THR A 231 -13.09 13.62 -2.90
CA THR A 231 -12.97 12.57 -3.94
C THR A 231 -14.16 11.62 -3.91
N ALA A 232 -14.62 11.22 -2.73
CA ALA A 232 -15.79 10.34 -2.57
C ALA A 232 -17.09 10.95 -3.13
N ARG A 233 -17.33 12.26 -2.92
CA ARG A 233 -18.49 12.97 -3.51
C ARG A 233 -18.53 12.92 -5.04
N LYS A 234 -17.39 12.67 -5.67
CA LYS A 234 -17.23 12.57 -7.13
C LYS A 234 -17.07 11.13 -7.61
N GLY A 235 -17.18 10.13 -6.73
CA GLY A 235 -17.08 8.71 -7.06
C GLY A 235 -15.65 8.17 -7.18
N TYR A 236 -14.65 8.89 -6.66
CA TYR A 236 -13.24 8.46 -6.69
C TYR A 236 -12.69 8.21 -5.29
N SER A 237 -11.59 7.46 -5.22
CA SER A 237 -10.78 7.32 -4.02
C SER A 237 -9.28 7.28 -4.35
N THR A 238 -8.47 7.57 -3.34
CA THR A 238 -6.99 7.44 -3.38
C THR A 238 -6.56 6.02 -3.74
N ASN A 239 -7.27 5.02 -3.22
CA ASN A 239 -7.04 3.60 -3.49
C ASN A 239 -7.34 3.24 -4.95
N THR A 240 -8.38 3.82 -5.55
CA THR A 240 -8.71 3.62 -6.97
C THR A 240 -7.60 4.14 -7.86
N ALA A 241 -7.12 5.37 -7.60
CA ALA A 241 -6.07 6.00 -8.40
C ALA A 241 -4.77 5.19 -8.38
N ARG A 242 -4.33 4.75 -7.20
CA ARG A 242 -3.14 3.88 -7.10
C ARG A 242 -3.34 2.53 -7.78
N GLY A 243 -4.55 1.98 -7.72
CA GLY A 243 -4.92 0.75 -8.41
C GLY A 243 -4.80 0.84 -9.93
N ILE A 244 -5.05 2.03 -10.53
CA ILE A 244 -4.84 2.26 -11.96
C ILE A 244 -3.39 1.99 -12.33
N TYR A 245 -2.43 2.60 -11.62
CA TYR A 245 -1.00 2.37 -11.85
C TYR A 245 -0.65 0.88 -11.84
N ILE A 246 -1.10 0.16 -10.80
CA ILE A 246 -0.77 -1.25 -10.58
C ILE A 246 -1.27 -2.12 -11.74
N ARG A 247 -2.51 -1.88 -12.19
CA ARG A 247 -3.14 -2.67 -13.25
C ARG A 247 -2.55 -2.38 -14.62
N GLU A 248 -2.35 -1.10 -14.94
CA GLU A 248 -1.71 -0.70 -16.19
C GLU A 248 -0.28 -1.23 -16.26
N ARG A 249 0.46 -1.18 -15.15
CA ARG A 249 1.81 -1.70 -15.09
C ARG A 249 1.87 -3.22 -15.24
N TYR A 250 0.92 -3.94 -14.64
CA TYR A 250 0.80 -5.38 -14.82
C TYR A 250 0.59 -5.71 -16.31
N GLN A 251 -0.33 -5.01 -16.97
CA GLN A 251 -0.60 -5.21 -18.39
C GLN A 251 0.59 -4.82 -19.27
N GLU A 252 1.31 -3.74 -18.94
CA GLU A 252 2.50 -3.31 -19.65
C GLU A 252 3.62 -4.38 -19.62
N ILE A 253 3.82 -5.03 -18.47
CA ILE A 253 4.88 -6.04 -18.31
C ILE A 253 4.46 -7.39 -18.91
N THR A 254 3.19 -7.80 -18.76
CA THR A 254 2.72 -9.14 -19.15
C THR A 254 2.08 -9.21 -20.53
N GLY A 255 1.70 -8.07 -21.11
CA GLY A 255 0.96 -7.98 -22.37
C GLY A 255 -0.55 -8.23 -22.25
N ILE A 256 -1.05 -8.67 -21.09
CA ILE A 256 -2.47 -8.98 -20.89
C ILE A 256 -3.08 -8.26 -19.68
N GLU A 257 -4.39 -8.04 -19.72
CA GLU A 257 -5.12 -7.44 -18.60
C GLU A 257 -5.05 -8.33 -17.34
N PRO A 258 -4.94 -7.73 -16.14
CA PRO A 258 -4.91 -8.51 -14.90
C PRO A 258 -6.26 -9.20 -14.61
N PRO A 259 -6.27 -10.26 -13.76
CA PRO A 259 -7.46 -11.06 -13.48
C PRO A 259 -8.70 -10.26 -13.07
N ILE A 260 -8.54 -9.19 -12.28
CA ILE A 260 -9.64 -8.34 -11.83
C ILE A 260 -10.34 -7.60 -12.98
N ILE A 261 -9.64 -7.35 -14.08
CA ILE A 261 -10.18 -6.66 -15.26
C ILE A 261 -10.71 -7.69 -16.26
N SER A 262 -9.94 -8.75 -16.51
CA SER A 262 -10.34 -9.81 -17.45
C SER A 262 -11.46 -10.71 -16.92
N GLY A 263 -11.75 -10.65 -15.62
CA GLY A 263 -12.77 -11.47 -14.95
C GLY A 263 -12.37 -12.95 -14.80
N LEU A 264 -11.11 -13.29 -15.10
CA LEU A 264 -10.57 -14.65 -15.01
C LEU A 264 -10.16 -14.97 -13.58
N VAL A 265 -10.42 -16.20 -13.14
CA VAL A 265 -9.77 -16.72 -11.93
C VAL A 265 -8.28 -16.93 -12.19
N LEU A 266 -7.46 -17.00 -11.13
CA LEU A 266 -6.00 -17.05 -11.26
C LEU A 266 -5.52 -18.20 -12.16
N THR A 267 -6.14 -19.39 -12.08
CA THR A 267 -5.77 -20.54 -12.89
C THR A 267 -5.93 -20.27 -14.39
N ASP A 268 -7.10 -19.76 -14.80
CA ASP A 268 -7.41 -19.46 -16.19
C ASP A 268 -6.56 -18.29 -16.71
N HIS A 269 -6.33 -17.29 -15.85
CA HIS A 269 -5.44 -16.18 -16.16
C HIS A 269 -4.02 -16.64 -16.47
N LEU A 270 -3.47 -17.56 -15.66
CA LEU A 270 -2.13 -18.11 -15.89
C LEU A 270 -2.04 -18.93 -17.18
N GLN A 271 -3.10 -19.65 -17.54
CA GLN A 271 -3.17 -20.34 -18.84
C GLN A 271 -3.18 -19.34 -20.00
N ARG A 272 -3.98 -18.27 -19.89
CA ARG A 272 -4.01 -17.18 -20.88
C ARG A 272 -2.66 -16.49 -21.01
N LEU A 273 -1.95 -16.26 -19.90
CA LEU A 273 -0.60 -15.70 -19.90
C LEU A 273 0.38 -16.63 -20.62
N ALA A 274 0.31 -17.94 -20.36
CA ALA A 274 1.14 -18.94 -21.02
C ALA A 274 0.92 -18.95 -22.54
N GLN A 275 -0.34 -18.92 -22.98
CA GLN A 275 -0.72 -18.85 -24.39
C GLN A 275 -0.24 -17.55 -25.05
N HIS A 276 -0.49 -16.39 -24.42
CA HIS A 276 -0.10 -15.09 -24.97
C HIS A 276 1.41 -14.93 -25.10
N SER A 277 2.17 -15.42 -24.12
CA SER A 277 3.63 -15.29 -24.10
C SER A 277 4.37 -16.44 -24.81
N ASN A 278 3.64 -17.40 -25.39
CA ASN A 278 4.18 -18.63 -25.98
C ASN A 278 5.14 -19.36 -25.02
N LYS A 279 4.69 -19.57 -23.78
CA LYS A 279 5.45 -20.17 -22.68
C LYS A 279 4.71 -21.33 -22.05
N THR A 280 5.43 -22.17 -21.33
CA THR A 280 4.82 -23.19 -20.48
C THR A 280 4.05 -22.54 -19.32
N LEU A 281 3.09 -23.27 -18.74
CA LEU A 281 2.36 -22.80 -17.56
C LEU A 281 3.30 -22.52 -16.36
N SER A 282 4.40 -23.25 -16.24
CA SER A 282 5.40 -23.05 -15.19
C SER A 282 6.12 -21.71 -15.36
N GLU A 283 6.56 -21.40 -16.58
CA GLU A 283 7.20 -20.13 -16.90
C GLU A 283 6.22 -18.95 -16.75
N ALA A 284 4.95 -19.13 -17.14
CA ALA A 284 3.91 -18.11 -16.95
C ALA A 284 3.67 -17.80 -15.47
N LYS A 285 3.67 -18.83 -14.59
CA LYS A 285 3.63 -18.62 -13.13
C LYS A 285 4.84 -17.83 -12.63
N GLY A 286 6.03 -18.13 -13.14
CA GLY A 286 7.24 -17.37 -12.84
C GLY A 286 7.13 -15.90 -13.29
N MET A 287 6.59 -15.66 -14.49
CA MET A 287 6.37 -14.33 -15.04
C MET A 287 5.36 -13.50 -14.24
N ASP A 288 4.21 -14.07 -13.86
CA ASP A 288 3.22 -13.40 -13.00
C ASP A 288 3.84 -13.00 -11.66
N LYS A 289 4.55 -13.94 -11.01
CA LYS A 289 5.21 -13.70 -9.72
C LYS A 289 6.26 -12.58 -9.83
N ASN A 290 7.12 -12.62 -10.85
CA ASN A 290 8.15 -11.62 -11.06
C ASN A 290 7.56 -10.24 -11.39
N THR A 291 6.47 -10.20 -12.15
CA THR A 291 5.74 -8.96 -12.45
C THR A 291 5.18 -8.34 -11.18
N ARG A 292 4.50 -9.14 -10.36
CA ARG A 292 3.99 -8.68 -9.05
C ARG A 292 5.12 -8.20 -8.15
N TYR A 293 6.27 -8.87 -8.14
CA TYR A 293 7.42 -8.44 -7.36
C TYR A 293 7.98 -7.09 -7.83
N ALA A 294 8.10 -6.89 -9.15
CA ALA A 294 8.52 -5.62 -9.72
C ALA A 294 7.57 -4.49 -9.32
N ILE A 295 6.26 -4.70 -9.46
CA ILE A 295 5.24 -3.71 -9.08
C ILE A 295 5.28 -3.43 -7.57
N ALA A 296 5.39 -4.46 -6.73
CA ALA A 296 5.49 -4.30 -5.28
C ALA A 296 6.68 -3.41 -4.88
N LYS A 297 7.83 -3.60 -5.54
CA LYS A 297 9.02 -2.75 -5.38
C LYS A 297 8.78 -1.33 -5.87
N GLU A 298 8.13 -1.14 -7.01
CA GLU A 298 7.79 0.18 -7.58
C GLU A 298 6.82 0.95 -6.68
N ILE A 299 5.84 0.29 -6.06
CA ILE A 299 4.90 0.96 -5.13
C ILE A 299 5.42 1.00 -3.69
N GLY A 300 6.53 0.33 -3.38
CA GLY A 300 7.19 0.40 -2.08
C GLY A 300 6.50 -0.39 -0.97
N VAL A 301 5.90 -1.54 -1.29
CA VAL A 301 5.35 -2.51 -0.32
C VAL A 301 6.27 -3.71 -0.15
N LEU A 302 6.14 -4.43 0.96
CA LEU A 302 7.08 -5.50 1.33
C LEU A 302 6.87 -6.81 0.58
N GLY A 303 5.67 -7.04 0.03
CA GLY A 303 5.35 -8.30 -0.63
C GLY A 303 4.22 -8.20 -1.64
N ILE A 304 4.09 -9.24 -2.45
CA ILE A 304 3.12 -9.31 -3.55
C ILE A 304 1.68 -9.52 -3.07
N GLU A 305 1.50 -9.94 -1.82
CA GLU A 305 0.20 -10.10 -1.17
C GLU A 305 -0.60 -8.78 -1.12
N PHE A 306 0.10 -7.64 -1.03
CA PHE A 306 -0.52 -6.31 -1.09
C PHE A 306 -1.15 -6.00 -2.45
N LEU A 307 -0.73 -6.70 -3.50
CA LEU A 307 -1.28 -6.51 -4.85
C LEU A 307 -2.52 -7.35 -5.12
N LYS A 308 -2.84 -8.31 -4.24
CA LYS A 308 -3.95 -9.25 -4.43
C LYS A 308 -5.26 -8.52 -4.71
N ASP A 309 -5.64 -7.61 -3.83
CA ASP A 309 -6.90 -6.86 -3.96
C ASP A 309 -6.93 -5.92 -5.19
N TYR A 310 -5.76 -5.57 -5.74
CA TYR A 310 -5.62 -4.73 -6.93
C TYR A 310 -5.64 -5.50 -8.24
N LEU A 311 -5.24 -6.77 -8.24
CA LEU A 311 -4.98 -7.57 -9.44
C LEU A 311 -5.88 -8.81 -9.55
N ASP A 312 -6.25 -9.43 -8.43
CA ASP A 312 -6.98 -10.70 -8.44
C ASP A 312 -8.48 -10.46 -8.57
N LYS A 313 -9.17 -11.41 -9.22
CA LYS A 313 -10.63 -11.39 -9.30
C LYS A 313 -11.22 -11.43 -7.89
N LYS A 314 -12.17 -10.53 -7.61
CA LYS A 314 -12.95 -10.58 -6.37
C LYS A 314 -13.90 -11.79 -6.41
N PRO A 315 -14.13 -12.46 -5.28
CA PRO A 315 -15.05 -13.59 -5.19
C PRO A 315 -16.46 -13.23 -5.66
#